data_AF-A0A3P7JP56-F1
#
_entry.id   AF-A0A3P7JP56-F1
#
_cell.length_a   1.000
_cell.length_b   1.000
_cell.length_c   1.000
_cell.angle_alpha   90.00
_cell.angle_beta   90.00
_cell.angle_gamma   90.00
#
_symmetry.space_group_name_H-M   'P 1'
#
loop_
_entity.id
_entity.type
_entity.pdbx_description
1 polymer ?
#
loop_
_entity_poly.entity_id
_entity_poly.type
_entity_poly.pdbx_seq_one_letter_code
_entity_poly.pdbx_strand_id
1 'polypeptide(L)'
;ESDTFNYLELTLNDSKPRTPVLDCQLGYCLTPLPKDVRDHEYFLRKYRRSIINWVVQSSAVDFLHLLIVCMKWLCEIYHIEARFALSIHDEIRYIVPAEDRYRCALALSLSNMYVRAMISQKLGIRELPMSVAFFSQVDIDRVLRKEVNLVCTTPSGECIPPGEALDMNAILVKTGGTLKKVAA
;
A
#
# COMPACT_ATOMS: atom_id res chain seq x y z
N GLU A 1 -16.18 -1.13 -6.39
CA GLU A 1 -15.59 -0.24 -7.43
C GLU A 1 -16.49 0.96 -7.70
N SER A 2 -17.76 0.76 -8.04
CA SER A 2 -18.74 1.84 -8.29
C SER A 2 -18.94 2.82 -7.13
N ASP A 3 -18.98 2.34 -5.87
CA ASP A 3 -19.16 3.22 -4.70
C ASP A 3 -17.94 4.13 -4.46
N THR A 4 -16.74 3.63 -4.79
CA THR A 4 -15.50 4.40 -4.74
C THR A 4 -15.51 5.51 -5.78
N PHE A 5 -15.99 5.22 -7.00
CA PHE A 5 -16.18 6.23 -8.04
C PHE A 5 -17.21 7.29 -7.63
N ASN A 6 -18.34 6.87 -7.04
CA ASN A 6 -19.39 7.78 -6.57
C ASN A 6 -18.88 8.72 -5.46
N TYR A 7 -18.13 8.19 -4.48
CA TYR A 7 -17.52 9.01 -3.43
C TYR A 7 -16.51 10.01 -4.01
N LEU A 8 -15.68 9.58 -4.95
CA LEU A 8 -14.68 10.44 -5.59
C LEU A 8 -15.29 11.48 -6.53
N GLU A 9 -16.45 11.20 -7.14
CA GLU A 9 -17.20 12.19 -7.89
C GLU A 9 -17.67 13.36 -7.01
N LEU A 10 -18.04 13.09 -5.76
CA LEU A 10 -18.45 14.15 -4.82
C LEU A 10 -17.30 15.11 -4.52
N THR A 11 -16.05 14.62 -4.53
CA THR A 11 -14.83 15.41 -4.29
C THR A 11 -14.48 16.35 -5.45
N LEU A 12 -14.98 16.09 -6.68
CA LEU A 12 -14.65 16.90 -7.87
C LEU A 12 -15.34 18.26 -7.92
N ASN A 13 -16.39 18.46 -7.13
CA ASN A 13 -17.05 19.76 -7.03
C ASN A 13 -16.22 20.77 -6.23
N ASP A 14 -15.12 20.33 -5.60
CA ASP A 14 -14.19 21.21 -4.94
C ASP A 14 -13.37 22.00 -5.97
N SER A 15 -13.20 23.29 -5.69
CA SER A 15 -12.28 24.18 -6.39
C SER A 15 -10.83 23.70 -6.37
N LYS A 16 -10.43 22.91 -5.37
CA LYS A 16 -9.07 22.37 -5.22
C LYS A 16 -9.16 20.88 -4.94
N PRO A 17 -9.13 20.02 -5.97
CA PRO A 17 -9.23 18.58 -5.76
C PRO A 17 -8.03 18.07 -4.96
N ARG A 18 -8.33 17.25 -3.94
CA ARG A 18 -7.37 16.71 -2.98
C ARG A 18 -7.55 15.21 -2.81
N THR A 19 -6.50 14.53 -2.40
CA THR A 19 -6.59 13.14 -1.98
C THR A 19 -7.38 13.02 -0.67
N PRO A 20 -8.24 12.01 -0.50
CA PRO A 20 -9.10 11.90 0.67
C PRO A 20 -8.37 11.43 1.93
N VAL A 21 -7.13 10.92 1.81
CA VAL A 21 -6.37 10.33 2.92
C VAL A 21 -5.47 11.37 3.57
N LEU A 22 -4.56 11.97 2.79
CA LEU A 22 -3.57 12.94 3.28
C LEU A 22 -3.90 14.40 2.93
N ASP A 23 -5.02 14.66 2.26
CA ASP A 23 -5.44 16.00 1.84
C ASP A 23 -4.44 16.68 0.88
N CYS A 24 -3.67 15.87 0.14
CA CYS A 24 -2.68 16.34 -0.82
C CYS A 24 -3.38 16.96 -2.03
N GLN A 25 -3.06 18.21 -2.35
CA GLN A 25 -3.61 18.89 -3.51
C GLN A 25 -3.06 18.30 -4.81
N LEU A 26 -3.93 18.05 -5.78
CA LEU A 26 -3.49 17.69 -7.13
C LEU A 26 -2.72 18.83 -7.80
N GLY A 27 -1.93 18.46 -8.81
CA GLY A 27 -1.18 19.42 -9.62
C GLY A 27 -2.08 20.52 -10.21
N TYR A 28 -1.54 21.72 -10.34
CA TYR A 28 -2.27 22.90 -10.82
C TYR A 28 -2.98 22.67 -12.17
N CYS A 29 -2.37 21.90 -13.07
CA CYS A 29 -2.94 21.56 -14.38
C CYS A 29 -4.24 20.72 -14.32
N LEU A 30 -4.53 20.09 -13.19
CA LEU A 30 -5.73 19.30 -12.94
C LEU A 30 -6.76 20.04 -12.08
N THR A 31 -6.44 21.26 -11.64
CA THR A 31 -7.36 22.09 -10.88
C THR A 31 -8.43 22.67 -11.81
N PRO A 32 -9.73 22.54 -11.49
CA PRO A 32 -10.78 23.18 -12.27
C PRO A 32 -10.54 24.69 -12.43
N LEU A 33 -10.85 25.22 -13.60
CA LEU A 33 -10.82 26.67 -13.81
C LEU A 33 -11.79 27.37 -12.83
N PRO A 34 -11.54 28.62 -12.43
CA PRO A 34 -12.50 29.42 -11.68
C PRO A 34 -13.86 29.50 -12.38
N LYS A 35 -14.97 29.54 -11.61
CA LYS A 35 -16.34 29.50 -12.15
C LYS A 35 -16.70 30.70 -13.04
N ASP A 36 -15.98 31.81 -12.87
CA ASP A 36 -16.11 33.06 -13.64
C ASP A 36 -15.42 32.99 -15.03
N VAL A 37 -14.60 31.97 -15.29
CA VAL A 37 -13.95 31.78 -16.59
C VAL A 37 -14.91 31.11 -17.57
N ARG A 38 -15.07 31.68 -18.76
CA ARG A 38 -15.97 31.18 -19.82
C ARG A 38 -15.80 29.69 -20.14
N ASP A 39 -14.57 29.19 -20.10
CA ASP A 39 -14.25 27.81 -20.43
C ASP A 39 -14.37 26.82 -19.26
N HIS A 40 -14.86 27.26 -18.09
CA HIS A 40 -15.01 26.42 -16.88
C HIS A 40 -15.75 25.11 -17.14
N GLU A 41 -16.98 25.20 -17.68
CA GLU A 41 -17.81 24.02 -17.94
C GLU A 41 -17.20 23.12 -19.01
N TYR A 42 -16.59 23.71 -20.05
CA TYR A 42 -15.90 22.96 -21.09
C TYR A 42 -14.72 22.17 -20.52
N PHE A 43 -13.88 22.81 -19.70
CA PHE A 43 -12.74 22.18 -19.05
C PHE A 43 -13.19 21.02 -18.17
N LEU A 44 -14.16 21.25 -17.27
CA LEU A 44 -14.69 20.20 -16.41
C LEU A 44 -15.23 19.04 -17.23
N ARG A 45 -16.09 19.29 -18.22
CA ARG A 45 -16.66 18.21 -19.06
C ARG A 45 -15.58 17.41 -19.80
N LYS A 46 -14.54 18.08 -20.29
CA LYS A 46 -13.46 17.44 -21.05
C LYS A 46 -12.50 16.63 -20.18
N TYR A 47 -12.13 17.16 -19.01
CA TYR A 47 -11.06 16.59 -18.18
C TYR A 47 -11.54 15.91 -16.90
N ARG A 48 -12.85 15.89 -16.61
CA ARG A 48 -13.43 15.24 -15.40
C ARG A 48 -12.88 13.84 -15.17
N ARG A 49 -12.89 12.99 -16.21
CA ARG A 49 -12.38 11.61 -16.12
C ARG A 49 -10.88 11.57 -15.76
N SER A 50 -10.08 12.44 -16.37
CA SER A 50 -8.66 12.55 -16.06
C SER A 50 -8.44 12.98 -14.62
N ILE A 51 -9.17 13.98 -14.14
CA ILE A 51 -9.07 14.46 -12.76
C ILE A 51 -9.42 13.33 -11.78
N ILE A 52 -10.52 12.60 -11.99
CA ILE A 52 -10.89 11.43 -11.16
C ILE A 52 -9.76 10.40 -11.12
N ASN A 53 -9.23 10.02 -12.28
CA ASN A 53 -8.16 9.03 -12.35
C ASN A 53 -6.92 9.48 -11.57
N TRP A 54 -6.57 10.77 -11.66
CA TRP A 54 -5.46 11.33 -10.90
C TRP A 54 -5.75 11.37 -9.39
N VAL A 55 -6.98 11.69 -8.95
CA VAL A 55 -7.35 11.57 -7.53
C VAL A 55 -7.15 10.13 -7.05
N VAL A 56 -7.64 9.13 -7.78
CA VAL A 56 -7.49 7.70 -7.44
C VAL A 56 -6.02 7.31 -7.34
N GLN A 57 -5.23 7.63 -8.38
CA GLN A 57 -3.83 7.26 -8.44
C GLN A 57 -3.00 7.96 -7.36
N SER A 58 -3.22 9.26 -7.14
CA SER A 58 -2.56 9.99 -6.05
C SER A 58 -2.96 9.45 -4.68
N SER A 59 -4.20 9.00 -4.50
CA SER A 59 -4.64 8.35 -3.25
C SER A 59 -3.95 7.00 -3.02
N ALA A 60 -3.65 6.24 -4.08
CA ALA A 60 -2.85 5.03 -3.97
C ALA A 60 -1.40 5.34 -3.55
N VAL A 61 -0.84 6.47 -3.98
CA VAL A 61 0.48 6.93 -3.54
C VAL A 61 0.46 7.34 -2.06
N ASP A 62 -0.60 8.01 -1.58
CA ASP A 62 -0.78 8.29 -0.15
C ASP A 62 -0.76 7.01 0.69
N PHE A 63 -1.45 5.96 0.23
CA PHE A 63 -1.45 4.64 0.87
C PHE A 63 -0.03 4.08 0.96
N LEU A 64 0.72 4.09 -0.15
CA LEU A 64 2.08 3.59 -0.21
C LEU A 64 3.00 4.33 0.77
N HIS A 65 2.92 5.67 0.80
CA HIS A 65 3.72 6.47 1.72
C HIS A 65 3.41 6.16 3.18
N LEU A 66 2.12 6.08 3.54
CA LEU A 66 1.71 5.71 4.89
C LEU A 66 2.20 4.31 5.27
N LEU A 67 2.15 3.36 4.34
CA LEU A 67 2.64 2.00 4.57
C LEU A 67 4.16 1.98 4.82
N ILE A 68 4.94 2.70 4.00
CA ILE A 68 6.40 2.82 4.15
C ILE A 68 6.76 3.50 5.48
N VAL A 69 6.06 4.58 5.85
CA VAL A 69 6.29 5.29 7.12
C VAL A 69 5.96 4.40 8.31
N CYS A 70 4.84 3.69 8.27
CA CYS A 70 4.44 2.77 9.34
C CYS A 70 5.44 1.60 9.46
N MET A 71 5.87 1.04 8.34
CA MET A 71 6.91 0.00 8.30
C MET A 71 8.21 0.49 8.90
N LYS A 72 8.69 1.67 8.49
CA LYS A 72 9.91 2.27 9.04
C LYS A 72 9.79 2.44 10.56
N TRP A 73 8.67 2.98 11.03
CA TRP A 73 8.40 3.17 12.46
C TRP A 73 8.42 1.85 13.25
N LEU A 74 7.76 0.80 12.75
CA LEU A 74 7.78 -0.52 13.39
C LEU A 74 9.19 -1.14 13.38
N CYS A 75 9.92 -1.01 12.27
CA CYS A 75 11.29 -1.52 12.18
C CYS A 75 12.22 -0.82 13.17
N GLU A 76 12.09 0.50 13.34
CA GLU A 76 12.88 1.28 14.30
C GLU A 76 12.57 0.89 15.75
N ILE A 77 11.29 0.82 16.13
CA ILE A 77 10.88 0.49 17.51
C ILE A 77 11.25 -0.94 17.90
N TYR A 78 11.10 -1.89 16.98
CA TYR A 78 11.33 -3.30 17.27
C TYR A 78 12.73 -3.78 16.88
N HIS A 79 13.59 -2.92 16.33
CA HIS A 79 14.91 -3.31 15.82
C HIS A 79 14.81 -4.47 14.83
N ILE A 80 14.00 -4.28 13.80
CA ILE A 80 13.90 -5.18 12.65
C ILE A 80 14.79 -4.60 11.56
N GLU A 81 15.82 -5.34 11.17
CA GLU A 81 16.77 -4.92 10.14
C GLU A 81 16.15 -5.08 8.75
N ALA A 82 15.20 -4.23 8.36
CA ALA A 82 14.56 -4.26 7.05
C ALA A 82 14.86 -2.99 6.26
N ARG A 83 15.17 -3.13 4.97
CA ARG A 83 15.38 -2.02 4.04
C ARG A 83 14.35 -2.07 2.93
N PHE A 84 13.66 -0.96 2.70
CA PHE A 84 12.81 -0.80 1.53
C PHE A 84 13.66 -0.96 0.26
N ALA A 85 13.26 -1.88 -0.62
CA ALA A 85 13.99 -2.21 -1.83
C ALA A 85 13.35 -1.60 -3.07
N LEU A 86 12.06 -1.88 -3.28
CA LEU A 86 11.31 -1.37 -4.42
C LEU A 86 9.80 -1.38 -4.15
N SER A 87 9.10 -0.56 -4.90
CA SER A 87 7.64 -0.59 -5.04
C SER A 87 7.27 -0.59 -6.52
N ILE A 88 6.50 -1.56 -6.97
CA ILE A 88 6.05 -1.68 -8.36
C ILE A 88 4.55 -1.98 -8.34
N HIS A 89 3.75 -1.09 -8.94
CA HIS A 89 2.28 -1.16 -8.88
C HIS A 89 1.77 -1.22 -7.42
N ASP A 90 1.19 -2.35 -7.04
CA ASP A 90 0.66 -2.67 -5.72
C ASP A 90 1.62 -3.53 -4.88
N GLU A 91 2.80 -3.86 -5.41
CA GLU A 91 3.82 -4.62 -4.70
C GLU A 91 4.79 -3.71 -3.95
N ILE A 92 5.10 -4.09 -2.73
CA ILE A 92 6.15 -3.49 -1.90
C ILE A 92 7.12 -4.58 -1.44
N ARG A 93 8.43 -4.37 -1.66
CA ARG A 93 9.46 -5.37 -1.33
C ARG A 93 10.47 -4.77 -0.35
N TYR A 94 10.84 -5.59 0.64
CA TYR A 94 11.88 -5.28 1.62
C TYR A 94 12.99 -6.32 1.54
N ILE A 95 14.23 -5.89 1.71
CA ILE A 95 15.38 -6.77 1.95
C ILE A 95 15.58 -6.85 3.46
N VAL A 96 15.66 -8.07 3.98
CA VAL A 96 15.75 -8.36 5.41
C VAL A 96 16.68 -9.56 5.63
N PRO A 97 17.50 -9.57 6.70
CA PRO A 97 18.22 -10.76 7.13
C PRO A 97 17.28 -11.92 7.42
N ALA A 98 17.80 -13.15 7.30
CA ALA A 98 16.99 -14.35 7.46
C ALA A 98 16.36 -14.43 8.86
N GLU A 99 17.06 -14.00 9.90
CA GLU A 99 16.60 -13.97 11.28
C GLU A 99 15.35 -13.10 11.50
N ASP A 100 15.20 -12.03 10.73
CA ASP A 100 14.13 -11.05 10.89
C ASP A 100 12.99 -11.22 9.87
N ARG A 101 13.09 -12.17 8.94
CA ARG A 101 12.15 -12.35 7.83
C ARG A 101 10.68 -12.45 8.27
N TYR A 102 10.40 -13.25 9.29
CA TYR A 102 9.03 -13.45 9.78
C TYR A 102 8.54 -12.25 10.61
N ARG A 103 9.43 -11.58 11.34
CA ARG A 103 9.11 -10.36 12.09
C ARG A 103 8.79 -9.22 11.12
N CYS A 104 9.56 -9.09 10.03
CA CYS A 104 9.28 -8.14 8.95
C CYS A 104 7.94 -8.44 8.26
N ALA A 105 7.62 -9.71 8.01
CA ALA A 105 6.31 -10.09 7.45
C ALA A 105 5.16 -9.70 8.37
N LEU A 106 5.29 -9.91 9.69
CA LEU A 106 4.31 -9.47 10.67
C LEU A 106 4.19 -7.94 10.72
N ALA A 107 5.32 -7.22 10.69
CA ALA A 107 5.32 -5.76 10.66
C ALA A 107 4.62 -5.22 9.41
N LEU A 108 4.81 -5.86 8.26
CA LEU A 108 4.15 -5.50 7.01
C LEU A 108 2.63 -5.68 7.09
N SER A 109 2.17 -6.83 7.59
CA SER A 109 0.75 -7.08 7.81
C SER A 109 0.11 -6.08 8.79
N LEU A 110 0.80 -5.76 9.90
CA LEU A 110 0.34 -4.76 10.85
C LEU A 110 0.31 -3.34 10.26
N SER A 111 1.31 -3.00 9.45
CA SER A 111 1.36 -1.71 8.76
C SER A 111 0.16 -1.56 7.83
N ASN A 112 -0.17 -2.58 7.04
CA ASN A 112 -1.35 -2.57 6.17
C ASN A 112 -2.64 -2.40 6.98
N MET A 113 -2.78 -3.10 8.11
CA MET A 113 -3.91 -2.94 9.00
C MET A 113 -4.02 -1.50 9.52
N TYR A 114 -2.94 -0.91 10.03
CA TYR A 114 -2.95 0.46 10.56
C TYR A 114 -3.31 1.50 9.50
N VAL A 115 -2.71 1.40 8.31
CA VAL A 115 -3.00 2.31 7.20
C VAL A 115 -4.47 2.20 6.78
N ARG A 116 -5.00 0.97 6.65
CA ARG A 116 -6.40 0.77 6.28
C ARG A 116 -7.38 1.21 7.35
N ALA A 117 -7.03 1.04 8.63
CA ALA A 117 -7.81 1.57 9.75
C ALA A 117 -7.87 3.11 9.70
N MET A 118 -6.72 3.76 9.49
CA MET A 118 -6.65 5.22 9.35
C MET A 118 -7.51 5.71 8.17
N ILE A 119 -7.41 5.05 7.01
CA ILE A 119 -8.20 5.41 5.82
C ILE A 119 -9.69 5.22 6.08
N SER A 120 -10.08 4.10 6.69
CA SER A 120 -11.48 3.84 7.04
C SER A 120 -12.01 4.93 7.95
N GLN A 121 -11.26 5.30 8.98
CA GLN A 121 -11.61 6.37 9.91
C GLN A 121 -11.73 7.73 9.20
N LYS A 122 -10.82 8.05 8.27
CA LYS A 122 -10.89 9.29 7.46
C LYS A 122 -12.14 9.36 6.59
N LEU A 123 -12.61 8.21 6.11
CA LEU A 123 -13.86 8.08 5.34
C LEU A 123 -15.11 7.97 6.23
N GLY A 124 -14.96 8.04 7.56
CA GLY A 124 -16.06 7.93 8.52
C GLY A 124 -16.52 6.49 8.80
N ILE A 125 -15.80 5.48 8.30
CA ILE A 125 -16.06 4.06 8.53
C ILE A 125 -15.31 3.63 9.80
N ARG A 126 -16.02 3.03 10.77
CA ARG A 126 -15.44 2.64 12.07
C ARG A 126 -15.12 1.15 12.17
N GLU A 127 -15.47 0.39 11.15
CA GLU A 127 -15.23 -1.04 11.04
C GLU A 127 -14.11 -1.32 10.04
N LEU A 128 -13.23 -2.27 10.35
CA LEU A 128 -12.23 -2.78 9.42
C LEU A 128 -12.39 -4.29 9.24
N PRO A 129 -12.89 -4.76 8.08
CA PRO A 129 -13.02 -6.18 7.80
C PRO A 129 -11.66 -6.89 7.81
N MET A 130 -11.60 -8.09 8.38
CA MET A 130 -10.36 -8.88 8.48
C MET A 130 -9.72 -9.17 7.11
N SER A 131 -10.56 -9.45 6.10
CA SER A 131 -10.12 -9.69 4.70
C SER A 131 -9.43 -8.49 4.06
N VAL A 132 -9.67 -7.29 4.59
CA VAL A 132 -9.07 -6.04 4.13
C VAL A 132 -7.88 -5.68 5.01
N ALA A 133 -7.96 -5.95 6.31
CA ALA A 133 -6.94 -5.63 7.31
C ALA A 133 -5.57 -6.29 7.02
N PHE A 134 -5.57 -7.52 6.51
CA PHE A 134 -4.35 -8.29 6.27
C PHE A 134 -4.19 -8.63 4.79
N PHE A 135 -2.94 -8.82 4.36
CA PHE A 135 -2.66 -9.36 3.03
C PHE A 135 -3.19 -10.79 2.93
N SER A 136 -3.52 -11.22 1.71
CA SER A 136 -3.82 -12.63 1.43
C SER A 136 -2.63 -13.51 1.81
N GLN A 137 -1.43 -13.08 1.45
CA GLN A 137 -0.18 -13.68 1.83
C GLN A 137 0.97 -12.66 1.76
N VAL A 138 2.04 -12.94 2.48
CA VAL A 138 3.33 -12.25 2.38
C VAL A 138 4.35 -13.23 1.84
N ASP A 139 4.96 -12.86 0.71
CA ASP A 139 5.96 -13.67 0.03
C ASP A 139 7.36 -13.37 0.57
N ILE A 140 8.07 -14.42 0.97
CA ILE A 140 9.45 -14.37 1.46
C ILE A 140 10.31 -15.24 0.54
N ASP A 141 11.28 -14.62 -0.12
CA ASP A 141 12.10 -15.31 -1.11
C ASP A 141 13.52 -14.74 -1.14
N ARG A 142 14.46 -15.55 -1.64
CA ARG A 142 15.85 -15.15 -1.91
C ARG A 142 16.01 -14.55 -3.30
N VAL A 143 15.05 -14.76 -4.19
CA VAL A 143 15.03 -14.22 -5.55
C VAL A 143 13.76 -13.42 -5.83
N LEU A 144 13.86 -12.49 -6.78
CA LEU A 144 12.72 -11.72 -7.23
C LEU A 144 11.97 -12.50 -8.32
N ARG A 145 10.79 -13.01 -7.97
CA ARG A 145 9.82 -13.62 -8.88
C ARG A 145 8.40 -13.26 -8.46
N LYS A 146 7.46 -13.38 -9.40
CA LYS A 146 6.06 -12.99 -9.18
C LYS A 146 5.38 -13.83 -8.10
N GLU A 147 5.59 -15.14 -8.13
CA GLU A 147 5.05 -16.09 -7.17
C GLU A 147 6.17 -17.00 -6.69
N VAL A 148 6.20 -17.29 -5.38
CA VAL A 148 7.28 -18.07 -4.75
C VAL A 148 7.45 -19.49 -5.28
N ASN A 149 6.38 -20.06 -5.86
CA ASN A 149 6.37 -21.43 -6.39
C ASN A 149 6.79 -21.53 -7.86
N LEU A 150 7.00 -20.40 -8.55
CA LEU A 150 7.44 -20.42 -9.94
C LEU A 150 8.85 -20.98 -10.03
N VAL A 151 9.01 -22.03 -10.84
CA VAL A 151 10.32 -22.64 -11.12
C VAL A 151 11.24 -21.57 -11.71
N CYS A 152 12.35 -21.33 -11.04
CA CYS A 152 13.35 -20.36 -11.46
C CYS A 152 14.66 -21.11 -11.71
N THR A 153 14.99 -21.28 -12.99
CA THR A 153 16.27 -21.84 -13.41
C THR A 153 17.18 -20.72 -13.86
N THR A 154 18.36 -20.61 -13.24
CA THR A 154 19.38 -19.64 -13.64
C THR A 154 19.87 -19.93 -15.07
N PRO A 155 20.47 -18.95 -15.78
CA PRO A 155 21.08 -19.19 -17.09
C PRO A 155 22.14 -20.31 -17.08
N SER A 156 22.76 -20.58 -15.93
CA SER A 156 23.71 -21.67 -15.71
C SER A 156 23.07 -23.05 -15.46
N GLY A 157 21.74 -23.15 -15.41
CA GLY A 157 21.01 -24.40 -15.21
C GLY A 157 20.74 -24.78 -13.76
N GLU A 158 21.14 -23.96 -12.78
CA GLU A 158 20.81 -24.19 -11.36
C GLU A 158 19.35 -23.84 -11.10
N CYS A 159 18.61 -24.75 -10.48
CA CYS A 159 17.22 -24.56 -10.09
C CYS A 159 17.14 -23.99 -8.67
N ILE A 160 16.50 -22.84 -8.52
CA ILE A 160 16.36 -22.14 -7.24
C ILE A 160 15.10 -22.66 -6.53
N PRO A 161 15.22 -23.12 -5.26
CA PRO A 161 14.08 -23.66 -4.52
C PRO A 161 12.99 -22.60 -4.33
N PRO A 162 11.72 -23.00 -4.19
CA PRO A 162 10.61 -22.09 -3.95
C PRO A 162 10.77 -21.33 -2.62
N GLY A 163 10.22 -20.11 -2.59
CA GLY A 163 10.13 -19.30 -1.37
C GLY A 163 8.98 -19.72 -0.44
N GLU A 164 8.73 -18.93 0.58
CA GLU A 164 7.61 -19.11 1.52
C GLU A 164 6.51 -18.08 1.22
N ALA A 165 5.28 -18.53 1.00
CA ALA A 165 4.09 -17.67 0.98
C ALA A 165 3.33 -17.88 2.29
N LEU A 166 3.23 -16.85 3.12
CA LEU A 166 2.66 -16.96 4.47
C LEU A 166 1.41 -16.10 4.60
N ASP A 167 0.31 -16.72 5.01
CA ASP A 167 -0.87 -15.99 5.47
C ASP A 167 -0.67 -15.43 6.89
N MET A 168 -1.62 -14.63 7.36
CA MET A 168 -1.52 -14.02 8.69
C MET A 168 -1.40 -15.05 9.81
N ASN A 169 -2.10 -16.19 9.71
CA ASN A 169 -2.06 -17.24 10.73
C ASN A 169 -0.67 -17.90 10.80
N ALA A 170 -0.10 -18.25 9.65
CA ALA A 170 1.24 -18.82 9.56
C ALA A 170 2.30 -17.84 10.10
N ILE A 171 2.16 -16.54 9.81
CA ILE A 171 3.03 -15.49 10.36
C ILE A 171 2.94 -15.46 11.89
N LEU A 172 1.74 -15.52 12.46
CA LEU A 172 1.55 -15.53 13.91
C LEU A 172 2.20 -16.73 14.58
N VAL A 173 2.07 -17.93 13.98
CA VAL A 173 2.71 -19.16 14.48
C VAL A 173 4.24 -19.02 14.46
N LYS A 174 4.81 -18.50 13.38
CA LYS A 174 6.27 -18.33 13.22
C LYS A 174 6.87 -17.29 14.15
N THR A 175 6.09 -16.28 14.53
CA THR A 175 6.54 -15.15 15.36
C THR A 175 6.12 -15.25 16.82
N GLY A 176 5.24 -16.20 17.17
CA GLY A 176 4.58 -16.21 18.49
C GLY A 176 3.72 -14.96 18.72
N GLY A 177 3.26 -14.30 17.65
CA GLY A 177 2.48 -13.07 17.72
C GLY A 177 3.25 -11.83 18.22
N THR A 178 4.58 -11.87 18.25
CA THR A 178 5.40 -10.75 18.72
C THR A 178 6.38 -10.25 17.66
N LEU A 179 6.54 -8.93 17.62
CA LEU A 179 7.60 -8.29 16.84
C LEU A 179 8.92 -8.22 17.61
N LYS A 180 8.96 -8.52 18.91
CA LYS A 180 10.21 -8.44 19.70
C LYS A 180 11.19 -9.54 19.29
N LYS A 181 12.49 -9.26 19.36
CA LYS A 181 13.50 -10.33 19.28
C LYS A 181 13.29 -11.28 20.45
N VAL A 182 13.21 -12.56 20.17
CA VAL A 182 13.31 -13.59 21.21
C VAL A 182 14.76 -13.54 21.69
N ALA A 183 14.96 -13.28 22.99
CA ALA A 183 16.30 -13.34 23.57
C ALA A 183 16.85 -14.76 23.35
N ALA A 184 18.05 -14.83 22.78
CA ALA A 184 18.79 -16.07 22.62
C ALA A 184 19.25 -16.61 23.97
#